data_AF-A0A964Z5F3-F1
#
_entry.id   AF-A0A964Z5F3-F1
#
_cell.length_a   1.000
_cell.length_b   1.000
_cell.length_c   1.000
_cell.angle_alpha   90.00
_cell.angle_beta   90.00
_cell.angle_gamma   90.00
#
_symmetry.space_group_name_H-M   'P 1'
#
loop_
_entity.id
_entity.type
_entity.pdbx_description
1 polymer ?
#
loop_
_entity_poly.entity_id
_entity_poly.type
_entity_poly.pdbx_seq_one_letter_code
_entity_poly.pdbx_strand_id
1 'polypeptide(L)' 'MITKEYVQDLDKKDPLNKYINQFVRTDEDLCYLDGNSLGRLPKKTIEQINNFLLNEWGKELVSGWT' A
#
# COMPACT_ATOMS: atom_id res chain seq x y z
N MET A 1 -12.33 31.07 -2.42
CA MET A 1 -11.60 30.40 -1.32
C MET A 1 -11.86 28.91 -1.43
N ILE A 2 -10.85 28.08 -1.17
CA ILE A 2 -11.04 26.63 -1.03
C ILE A 2 -11.64 26.39 0.37
N THR A 3 -12.78 25.69 0.44
CA THR A 3 -13.45 25.33 1.71
C THR A 3 -13.28 23.85 2.02
N LYS A 4 -13.55 23.44 3.27
CA LYS A 4 -13.49 22.03 3.68
C LYS A 4 -14.50 21.19 2.90
N GLU A 5 -15.71 21.70 2.71
CA GLU A 5 -16.78 21.04 1.97
C GLU A 5 -16.40 20.81 0.51
N TYR A 6 -15.72 21.78 -0.10
CA TYR A 6 -15.21 21.66 -1.47
C TYR A 6 -14.19 20.54 -1.60
N VAL A 7 -13.23 20.43 -0.67
CA VAL A 7 -12.22 19.36 -0.67
C VAL A 7 -12.87 17.98 -0.44
N GLN A 8 -13.84 17.87 0.47
CA GLN A 8 -14.56 16.63 0.71
C GLN A 8 -15.37 16.15 -0.50
N ASP A 9 -15.91 17.08 -1.30
CA ASP A 9 -16.59 16.74 -2.55
C ASP A 9 -15.60 16.21 -3.61
N LEU A 10 -14.36 16.73 -3.65
CA LEU A 10 -13.29 16.20 -4.49
C LEU A 10 -12.91 14.77 -4.07
N ASP A 11 -12.73 14.50 -2.78
CA ASP A 11 -12.40 13.16 -2.27
C ASP A 11 -13.48 12.11 -2.63
N LYS A 12 -14.75 12.52 -2.64
CA LYS A 12 -15.89 11.66 -3.03
C LYS A 12 -15.92 11.38 -4.53
N LYS A 13 -15.45 12.33 -5.34
CA LYS A 13 -15.43 12.24 -6.80
C LYS A 13 -14.16 11.60 -7.35
N ASP A 14 -13.14 11.39 -6.52
CA ASP A 14 -11.89 10.78 -6.93
C ASP A 14 -12.10 9.29 -7.33
N PRO A 15 -11.95 8.92 -8.61
CA PRO A 15 -12.07 7.53 -9.06
C PRO A 15 -10.95 6.62 -8.51
N LEU A 16 -9.88 7.20 -7.95
CA LEU A 16 -8.73 6.49 -7.41
C LEU A 16 -8.81 6.24 -5.90
N ASN A 17 -9.79 6.82 -5.20
CA ASN A 17 -9.92 6.73 -3.74
C ASN A 17 -9.84 5.27 -3.24
N LYS A 18 -10.44 4.32 -3.96
CA LYS A 18 -10.39 2.88 -3.64
C LYS A 18 -8.98 2.29 -3.48
N TYR A 19 -7.95 2.85 -4.15
CA TYR A 19 -6.59 2.33 -4.11
C TYR A 19 -5.90 2.56 -2.76
N ILE A 20 -6.35 3.54 -1.96
CA ILE A 20 -5.80 3.79 -0.62
C ILE A 20 -5.91 2.54 0.27
N ASN A 21 -6.92 1.71 0.03
CA ASN A 21 -7.16 0.47 0.76
C ASN A 21 -6.17 -0.66 0.40
N GLN A 22 -5.38 -0.51 -0.66
CA GLN A 22 -4.33 -1.46 -1.03
C GLN A 22 -3.02 -1.24 -0.26
N PHE A 23 -2.92 -0.16 0.52
CA PHE A 23 -1.74 0.18 1.30
C PHE A 23 -1.97 -0.06 2.79
N VAL A 24 -0.89 -0.31 3.51
CA VAL A 24 -0.91 -0.40 4.97
C VAL A 24 -1.06 1.01 5.56
N ARG A 25 -2.04 1.16 6.45
CA ARG A 25 -2.35 2.41 7.17
C ARG A 25 -2.47 2.08 8.65
N THR A 26 -1.38 2.23 9.39
CA THR A 26 -1.33 1.97 10.84
C THR A 26 -1.89 3.11 11.66
N ASP A 27 -1.93 4.31 11.08
CA ASP A 27 -2.50 5.53 11.64
C ASP A 27 -3.42 6.13 10.57
N GLU A 28 -4.70 6.30 10.92
CA GLU A 28 -5.72 6.83 10.01
C GLU A 28 -5.65 8.35 9.86
N ASP A 29 -5.10 9.05 10.85
CA ASP A 29 -5.01 10.51 10.92
C ASP A 29 -3.70 11.04 10.31
N LEU A 30 -2.70 10.18 10.10
CA LEU A 30 -1.42 10.56 9.52
C LEU A 30 -1.53 10.97 8.04
N CYS A 31 -1.36 12.27 7.79
CA CYS A 31 -1.16 12.83 6.44
C CYS A 31 0.30 12.66 6.00
N TYR A 32 0.59 11.59 5.26
CA TYR A 32 1.95 11.24 4.82
C TYR A 32 2.27 11.88 3.46
N LEU A 33 3.13 12.90 3.47
CA LEU A 33 3.46 13.74 2.30
C LEU A 33 4.89 13.53 1.76
N ASP A 34 5.58 12.45 2.16
CA ASP A 34 6.96 12.14 1.73
C ASP A 34 7.05 10.82 0.94
N GLY A 35 5.96 10.47 0.25
CA GLY A 35 5.88 9.24 -0.56
C GLY A 35 6.83 9.20 -1.76
N ASN A 36 7.39 10.36 -2.15
CA ASN A 36 8.44 10.50 -3.14
C ASN A 36 9.81 9.98 -2.65
N SER A 37 10.02 9.94 -1.34
CA SER A 37 11.23 9.40 -0.72
C SER A 37 11.04 7.90 -0.42
N LEU A 38 9.98 7.58 0.33
CA LEU A 38 9.62 6.20 0.64
C LEU A 38 8.11 6.00 0.45
N GLY A 39 7.71 5.20 -0.53
CA GLY A 39 6.30 4.89 -0.76
C GLY A 39 5.67 4.15 0.42
N ARG A 40 4.36 4.38 0.66
CA ARG A 40 3.60 3.56 1.62
C ARG A 40 3.65 2.09 1.18
N LEU A 41 3.77 1.18 2.16
CA LEU A 41 3.85 -0.26 1.92
C LEU A 41 2.54 -0.81 1.31
N PRO A 42 2.58 -1.40 0.10
CA PRO A 42 1.43 -2.13 -0.44
C PRO A 42 1.19 -3.42 0.35
N LYS A 43 -0.08 -3.75 0.63
CA LYS A 43 -0.47 -5.02 1.28
C LYS A 43 -0.01 -6.24 0.48
N LYS A 44 -0.07 -6.15 -0.85
CA LYS A 44 0.40 -7.22 -1.75
C LYS A 44 1.89 -7.53 -1.57
N THR A 45 2.72 -6.53 -1.24
CA THR A 45 4.15 -6.78 -0.96
C THR A 45 4.32 -7.70 0.24
N ILE A 46 3.52 -7.51 1.29
CA ILE A 46 3.55 -8.39 2.47
C ILE A 46 3.16 -9.81 2.09
N GLU A 47 2.08 -9.98 1.33
CA GLU A 47 1.61 -11.30 0.87
C GLU A 47 2.68 -12.03 0.05
N GLN A 48 3.28 -11.35 -0.93
CA GLN A 48 4.28 -11.95 -1.81
C GLN A 48 5.56 -12.32 -1.07
N ILE A 49 6.06 -11.44 -0.19
CA ILE A 49 7.26 -11.73 0.61
C ILE A 49 6.99 -12.88 1.58
N ASN A 50 5.83 -12.92 2.24
CA ASN A 50 5.49 -14.03 3.12
C ASN A 50 5.40 -15.36 2.35
N ASN A 51 4.82 -15.36 1.15
CA ASN A 51 4.78 -16.54 0.30
C ASN A 51 6.20 -17.00 -0.07
N PHE A 52 7.03 -16.07 -0.54
CA PHE A 52 8.41 -16.35 -0.90
C PHE A 52 9.19 -16.97 0.26
N LEU A 53 9.10 -16.39 1.45
CA LEU A 53 9.83 -16.88 2.62
C LEU A 53 9.42 -18.31 3.01
N LEU A 54 8.11 -18.59 3.02
CA LEU A 54 7.57 -19.83 3.57
C LEU A 54 7.51 -20.97 2.55
N ASN A 55 7.13 -20.65 1.31
CA ASN A 55 6.77 -21.65 0.30
C ASN A 55 7.84 -21.81 -0.77
N GLU A 56 8.69 -20.80 -0.98
CA GLU A 56 9.73 -20.83 -2.00
C GLU A 56 11.09 -21.02 -1.31
N TRP A 57 11.64 -20.00 -0.65
CA TRP A 57 12.98 -20.06 -0.06
C TRP A 57 13.11 -21.14 1.03
N GLY A 58 12.20 -21.15 2.01
CA GLY A 58 12.27 -22.11 3.12
C GLY A 58 12.06 -23.57 2.70
N LYS A 59 11.32 -23.80 1.60
CA LYS A 59 10.93 -25.14 1.15
C LYS A 59 11.82 -25.68 0.04
N GLU A 60 12.13 -24.86 -0.95
CA GLU A 60 12.78 -25.27 -2.20
C GLU A 60 14.31 -25.06 -2.15
N LEU A 61 14.83 -24.29 -1.19
CA LEU A 61 16.26 -24.03 -1.00
C LEU A 61 16.93 -23.62 -2.34
N VAL A 62 18.05 -24.26 -2.70
CA VAL A 62 18.78 -24.00 -3.96
C VAL A 62 18.02 -24.47 -5.21
N SER A 63 17.02 -25.34 -5.07
CA SER A 63 16.26 -25.88 -6.21
C SER A 63 15.14 -24.98 -6.72
N GLY A 64 14.76 -23.92 -6.00
CA GLY A 64 13.71 -22.98 -6.41
C GLY A 64 14.13 -21.91 -7.44
N TRP A 65 15.36 -21.97 -7.96
CA TRP A 65 15.94 -20.93 -8.84
C TRP A 65 15.95 -21.29 -10.34
N THR A 66 15.11 -22.24 -10.78
CA THR A 66 15.00 -22.64 -12.20
C THR A 66 13.89 -21.92 -12.94
#